data_AF-A0A1I3HEJ4-F1
#
_entry.id   AF-A0A1I3HEJ4-F1
#
_cell.length_a   1.000
_cell.length_b   1.000
_cell.length_c   1.000
_cell.angle_alpha   90.00
_cell.angle_beta   90.00
_cell.angle_gamma   90.00
#
_symmetry.space_group_name_H-M   'P 1'
#
loop_
_entity.id
_entity.type
_entity.pdbx_description
1 polymer ?
#
loop_
_entity_poly.entity_id
_entity_poly.type
_entity_poly.pdbx_seq_one_letter_code
_entity_poly.pdbx_strand_id
1 'polypeptide(L)'
;MCVAPTAHSQLLRHTKVFTMDNPTRSETTRRKAIDAAFAILTREGVKGLTFDSLAQESGISKGGLMHQFRTKNGVLKALLDFQRQDFDRIARNHLASEGASKTEQVLSMQIAMYRAASNQSHSVARAILAALVENPELLTESRESEIAKMKKLQDDAVDPELALVRYFAASGIAFNVLLGLSPISKAARERLFARLMDDNSWKRESQQEQPRKRSAR
;
A
#
# COMPACT_ATOMS: atom_id res chain seq x y z
N MET A 1 52.08 19.01 22.75
CA MET A 1 51.20 18.47 21.69
C MET A 1 49.87 19.18 21.80
N CYS A 2 49.69 20.26 21.04
CA CYS A 2 48.46 21.06 20.99
C CYS A 2 47.55 20.50 19.89
N VAL A 3 46.27 20.29 20.21
CA VAL A 3 45.23 20.05 19.20
C VAL A 3 44.20 21.17 19.35
N ALA A 4 44.19 22.06 18.36
CA ALA A 4 43.15 23.06 18.16
C ALA A 4 42.15 22.56 17.09
N PRO A 5 40.91 23.08 17.07
CA PRO A 5 39.78 22.48 16.36
C PRO A 5 39.66 22.99 14.92
N THR A 6 39.29 22.12 13.98
CA THR A 6 39.05 22.52 12.58
C THR A 6 37.55 22.73 12.34
N ALA A 7 37.17 23.99 12.18
CA ALA A 7 35.91 24.39 11.57
C ALA A 7 36.07 24.33 10.04
N HIS A 8 35.10 23.73 9.33
CA HIS A 8 34.70 24.19 8.00
C HIS A 8 33.25 23.82 7.72
N SER A 9 32.38 24.71 8.19
CA SER A 9 31.15 25.10 7.50
C SER A 9 31.48 25.51 6.06
N GLN A 10 30.57 25.14 5.14
CA GLN A 10 30.40 25.54 3.73
C GLN A 10 30.59 24.36 2.78
N LEU A 11 29.46 23.90 2.21
CA LEU A 11 29.31 23.55 0.79
C LEU A 11 27.80 23.39 0.51
N LEU A 12 27.15 24.53 0.28
CA LEU A 12 25.92 24.61 -0.50
C LEU A 12 26.31 25.09 -1.90
N ARG A 13 25.53 24.62 -2.89
CA ARG A 13 25.42 25.06 -4.30
C ARG A 13 26.30 24.28 -5.29
N HIS A 14 25.68 23.32 -5.96
CA HIS A 14 25.47 23.44 -7.40
C HIS A 14 24.15 22.78 -7.83
N THR A 15 23.45 23.51 -8.68
CA THR A 15 22.05 23.37 -9.06
C THR A 15 21.88 22.34 -10.17
N LYS A 16 20.86 21.49 -10.06
CA LYS A 16 20.11 21.04 -11.24
C LYS A 16 18.62 21.18 -10.93
N VAL A 17 18.04 22.20 -11.56
CA VAL A 17 16.62 22.49 -11.57
C VAL A 17 15.91 21.30 -12.19
N PHE A 18 15.19 20.54 -11.37
CA PHE A 18 14.04 19.77 -11.83
C PHE A 18 12.83 20.57 -11.35
N THR A 19 11.92 20.93 -12.24
CA THR A 19 10.66 21.60 -11.90
C THR A 19 9.88 20.73 -10.91
N MET A 20 10.04 21.01 -9.62
CA MET A 20 9.07 20.64 -8.60
C MET A 20 7.93 21.63 -8.74
N ASP A 21 6.77 21.16 -9.22
CA ASP A 21 5.54 21.90 -9.04
C ASP A 21 5.37 22.17 -7.53
N ASN A 22 5.39 23.45 -7.15
CA ASN A 22 5.12 23.85 -5.78
C ASN A 22 3.65 23.49 -5.49
N PRO A 23 3.35 22.64 -4.50
CA PRO A 23 1.98 22.21 -4.24
C PRO A 23 1.11 23.44 -4.02
N THR A 24 -0.05 23.44 -4.64
CA THR A 24 -1.01 24.53 -4.49
C THR A 24 -1.38 24.70 -3.02
N ARG A 25 -1.81 25.91 -2.64
CA ARG A 25 -2.34 26.16 -1.28
C ARG A 25 -3.46 25.17 -0.92
N SER A 26 -4.25 24.75 -1.90
CA SER A 26 -5.31 23.76 -1.74
C SER A 26 -4.75 22.37 -1.41
N GLU A 27 -3.75 21.89 -2.15
CA GLU A 27 -3.09 20.60 -1.90
C GLU A 27 -2.40 20.55 -0.54
N THR A 28 -1.72 21.64 -0.15
CA THR A 28 -1.07 21.74 1.16
C THR A 28 -2.11 21.68 2.30
N THR A 29 -3.26 22.35 2.11
CA THR A 29 -4.37 22.31 3.08
C THR A 29 -4.99 20.91 3.14
N ARG A 30 -5.18 20.27 1.99
CA ARG A 30 -5.70 18.90 1.91
C ARG A 30 -4.76 17.90 2.58
N ARG A 31 -3.44 18.03 2.38
CA ARG A 31 -2.41 17.22 3.03
C ARG A 31 -2.50 17.35 4.55
N LYS A 32 -2.51 18.58 5.08
CA LYS A 32 -2.63 18.82 6.54
C LYS A 32 -3.89 18.19 7.14
N ALA A 33 -5.01 18.28 6.44
CA ALA A 33 -6.25 17.65 6.90
C ALA A 33 -6.18 16.11 6.87
N ILE A 34 -5.54 15.52 5.85
CA ILE A 34 -5.32 14.08 5.78
C ILE A 34 -4.43 13.61 6.94
N ASP A 35 -3.34 14.32 7.22
CA ASP A 35 -2.41 13.98 8.31
C ASP A 35 -3.11 14.06 9.68
N ALA A 36 -3.93 15.11 9.90
CA ALA A 36 -4.76 15.24 11.09
C ALA A 36 -5.80 14.11 11.21
N ALA A 37 -6.44 13.72 10.11
CA ALA A 37 -7.39 12.62 10.12
C ALA A 37 -6.70 11.29 10.48
N PHE A 38 -5.46 11.06 10.04
CA PHE A 38 -4.69 9.87 10.45
C PHE A 38 -4.37 9.84 11.94
N ALA A 39 -4.01 10.99 12.52
CA ALA A 39 -3.76 11.12 13.95
C ALA A 39 -5.02 10.79 14.76
N ILE A 40 -6.17 11.36 14.37
CA ILE A 40 -7.46 11.10 15.02
C ILE A 40 -7.86 9.63 14.90
N LEU A 41 -7.78 9.05 13.70
CA LEU A 41 -8.16 7.65 13.48
C LEU A 41 -7.28 6.67 14.29
N THR A 42 -6.00 7.00 14.47
CA THR A 42 -5.09 6.20 15.29
C THR A 42 -5.44 6.25 16.77
N ARG A 43 -5.84 7.43 17.28
CA ARG A 43 -6.09 7.67 18.71
C ARG A 43 -7.52 7.30 19.13
N GLU A 44 -8.51 7.58 18.29
CA GLU A 44 -9.93 7.59 18.64
C GLU A 44 -10.79 6.72 17.71
N GLY A 45 -10.19 6.13 16.67
CA GLY A 45 -10.90 5.34 15.67
C GLY A 45 -11.86 6.17 14.81
N VAL A 46 -12.70 5.47 14.03
CA VAL A 46 -13.64 6.10 13.09
C VAL A 46 -14.66 7.01 13.80
N LYS A 47 -15.01 6.71 15.06
CA LYS A 47 -15.95 7.51 15.85
C LYS A 47 -15.40 8.91 16.17
N GLY A 48 -14.11 9.03 16.45
CA GLY A 48 -13.46 10.32 16.71
C GLY A 48 -13.33 11.22 15.49
N LEU A 49 -13.44 10.67 14.27
CA LEU A 49 -13.34 11.47 13.05
C LEU A 49 -14.61 12.32 12.82
N THR A 50 -14.53 13.59 13.19
CA THR A 50 -15.57 14.62 13.02
C THR A 50 -14.94 15.88 12.43
N PHE A 51 -15.74 16.79 11.87
CA PHE A 51 -15.20 18.07 11.38
C PHE A 51 -14.65 18.97 12.50
N ASP A 52 -15.17 18.83 13.72
CA ASP A 52 -14.68 19.61 14.86
C ASP A 52 -13.33 19.10 15.36
N SER A 53 -13.19 17.78 15.54
CA SER A 53 -11.90 17.18 15.87
C SER A 53 -10.88 17.40 14.76
N LEU A 54 -11.30 17.33 13.49
CA LEU A 54 -10.41 17.60 12.35
C LEU A 54 -9.96 19.06 12.30
N ALA A 55 -10.85 20.01 12.58
CA ALA A 55 -10.49 21.43 12.65
C ALA A 55 -9.48 21.70 13.77
N GLN A 56 -9.71 21.10 14.94
CA GLN A 56 -8.83 21.21 16.09
C GLN A 56 -7.44 20.62 15.81
N GLU A 57 -7.38 19.42 15.25
CA GLU A 57 -6.11 18.71 14.99
C GLU A 57 -5.33 19.33 13.80
N SER A 58 -6.02 19.77 12.75
CA SER A 58 -5.36 20.32 11.54
C SER A 58 -5.06 21.82 11.60
N GLY A 59 -5.70 22.56 12.52
CA GLY A 59 -5.68 24.02 12.55
C GLY A 59 -6.41 24.69 11.37
N ILE A 60 -7.17 23.93 10.57
CA ILE A 60 -7.98 24.45 9.45
C ILE A 60 -9.39 24.75 9.95
N SER A 61 -9.98 25.86 9.51
CA SER A 61 -11.36 26.18 9.88
C SER A 61 -12.36 25.11 9.40
N LYS A 62 -13.44 24.92 10.15
CA LYS A 62 -14.54 24.01 9.79
C LYS A 62 -15.06 24.28 8.37
N GLY A 63 -15.25 25.55 8.01
CA GLY A 63 -15.65 25.96 6.66
C GLY A 63 -14.62 25.61 5.58
N GLY A 64 -13.32 25.74 5.87
CA GLY A 64 -12.24 25.32 4.97
C GLY A 64 -12.23 23.82 4.73
N LEU A 65 -12.45 23.02 5.79
CA LEU A 65 -12.57 21.57 5.68
C LEU A 65 -13.82 21.15 4.91
N MET A 66 -14.96 21.81 5.12
CA MET A 66 -16.20 21.55 4.38
C MET A 66 -16.04 21.85 2.89
N HIS A 67 -15.31 22.89 2.53
CA HIS A 67 -14.98 23.17 1.13
C HIS A 67 -14.13 22.04 0.50
N GLN A 68 -13.20 21.45 1.27
CA GLN A 68 -12.28 20.41 0.78
C GLN A 68 -12.92 19.02 0.67
N PHE A 69 -13.77 18.64 1.63
CA PHE A 69 -14.25 17.26 1.76
C PHE A 69 -15.77 17.12 1.70
N ARG A 70 -16.52 18.20 1.99
CA ARG A 70 -17.98 18.27 2.09
C ARG A 70 -18.61 17.41 3.19
N THR A 71 -18.21 16.14 3.31
CA THR A 71 -18.78 15.15 4.23
C THR A 71 -17.68 14.32 4.89
N LYS A 72 -18.04 13.61 5.96
CA LYS A 72 -17.15 12.60 6.59
C LYS A 72 -16.72 11.53 5.59
N ASN A 73 -17.63 11.07 4.73
CA ASN A 73 -17.32 10.12 3.65
C ASN A 73 -16.30 10.70 2.66
N GLY A 74 -16.36 12.00 2.36
CA GLY A 74 -15.36 12.67 1.53
C GLY A 74 -13.97 12.68 2.17
N VAL A 75 -13.87 12.79 3.50
CA VAL A 75 -12.58 12.64 4.23
C VAL A 75 -12.08 11.20 4.11
N LEU A 76 -12.93 10.21 4.36
CA LEU A 76 -12.57 8.79 4.25
C LEU A 76 -12.11 8.40 2.84
N LYS A 77 -12.81 8.89 1.81
CA LYS A 77 -12.42 8.72 0.41
C LYS A 77 -11.04 9.33 0.14
N ALA A 78 -10.79 10.54 0.63
CA ALA A 78 -9.48 11.18 0.51
C ALA A 78 -8.36 10.38 1.19
N LEU A 79 -8.63 9.74 2.32
CA LEU A 79 -7.67 8.86 3.00
C LEU A 79 -7.40 7.59 2.19
N LEU A 80 -8.44 6.96 1.64
CA LEU A 80 -8.32 5.80 0.74
C LEU A 80 -7.48 6.15 -0.49
N ASP A 81 -7.75 7.29 -1.12
CA ASP A 81 -7.00 7.75 -2.28
C ASP A 81 -5.54 8.05 -1.95
N PHE A 82 -5.27 8.64 -0.79
CA PHE A 82 -3.90 8.85 -0.35
C PHE A 82 -3.17 7.52 -0.11
N GLN A 83 -3.82 6.54 0.51
CA GLN A 83 -3.25 5.22 0.72
C GLN A 83 -2.96 4.51 -0.62
N ARG A 84 -3.87 4.64 -1.61
CA ARG A 84 -3.66 4.14 -2.98
C ARG A 84 -2.42 4.76 -3.61
N GLN A 85 -2.25 6.08 -3.52
CA GLN A 85 -1.07 6.78 -4.07
C GLN A 85 0.24 6.30 -3.43
N ASP A 86 0.22 6.01 -2.13
CA ASP A 86 1.38 5.46 -1.43
C ASP A 86 1.70 4.03 -1.88
N PHE A 87 0.67 3.21 -2.12
CA PHE A 87 0.85 1.89 -2.72
C PHE A 87 1.38 1.98 -4.16
N ASP A 88 0.86 2.90 -4.98
CA ASP A 88 1.35 3.14 -6.34
C ASP A 88 2.82 3.58 -6.36
N ARG A 89 3.27 4.30 -5.31
CA ARG A 89 4.69 4.64 -5.13
C ARG A 89 5.53 3.40 -4.81
N ILE A 90 5.07 2.53 -3.91
CA ILE A 90 5.75 1.25 -3.62
C ILE A 90 5.84 0.40 -4.88
N ALA A 91 4.74 0.29 -5.61
CA ALA A 91 4.65 -0.40 -6.90
C ALA A 91 5.69 0.11 -7.91
N ARG A 92 5.74 1.43 -8.13
CA ARG A 92 6.72 2.04 -9.05
C ARG A 92 8.16 1.80 -8.63
N ASN A 93 8.46 1.92 -7.33
CA ASN A 93 9.80 1.66 -6.81
C ASN A 93 10.21 0.20 -7.01
N HIS A 94 9.28 -0.74 -6.81
CA HIS A 94 9.49 -2.16 -7.05
C HIS A 94 9.87 -2.42 -8.52
N LEU A 95 9.06 -1.92 -9.45
CA LEU A 95 9.31 -2.05 -10.89
C LEU A 95 10.65 -1.44 -11.32
N ALA A 96 11.02 -0.29 -10.75
CA ALA A 96 12.30 0.35 -11.03
C ALA A 96 13.51 -0.45 -10.51
N SER A 97 13.34 -1.18 -9.40
CA SER A 97 14.43 -1.94 -8.76
C SER A 97 14.68 -3.32 -9.38
N GLU A 98 13.64 -3.97 -9.92
CA GLU A 98 13.76 -5.33 -10.47
C GLU A 98 14.04 -5.37 -11.98
N GLY A 99 13.95 -4.22 -12.67
CA GLY A 99 14.05 -4.14 -14.13
C GLY A 99 12.82 -4.74 -14.82
N ALA A 100 12.49 -4.26 -16.03
CA ALA A 100 11.26 -4.60 -16.77
C ALA A 100 11.16 -6.07 -17.26
N SER A 101 11.94 -7.00 -16.72
CA SER A 101 12.22 -8.32 -17.29
C SER A 101 11.64 -9.51 -16.50
N LYS A 102 10.88 -9.29 -15.43
CA LYS A 102 10.17 -10.39 -14.77
C LYS A 102 8.88 -10.74 -15.52
N THR A 103 8.61 -12.04 -15.62
CA THR A 103 7.29 -12.56 -15.95
C THR A 103 6.32 -12.28 -14.79
N GLU A 104 5.03 -12.04 -15.05
CA GLU A 104 4.01 -11.74 -14.03
C GLU A 104 4.34 -10.48 -13.18
N GLN A 105 4.73 -9.38 -13.84
CA GLN A 105 5.11 -8.12 -13.17
C GLN A 105 4.01 -7.56 -12.27
N VAL A 106 2.76 -7.64 -12.73
CA VAL A 106 1.61 -7.15 -11.96
C VAL A 106 1.48 -7.95 -10.66
N LEU A 107 1.59 -9.27 -10.72
CA LEU A 107 1.54 -10.15 -9.54
C LEU A 107 2.70 -9.85 -8.57
N SER A 108 3.93 -9.79 -9.08
CA SER A 108 5.13 -9.50 -8.30
C SER A 108 5.00 -8.17 -7.54
N MET A 109 4.50 -7.14 -8.23
CA MET A 109 4.23 -5.83 -7.64
C MET A 109 3.17 -5.90 -6.52
N GLN A 110 2.08 -6.64 -6.72
CA GLN A 110 1.04 -6.80 -5.69
C GLN A 110 1.57 -7.54 -4.45
N ILE A 111 2.34 -8.62 -4.64
CA ILE A 111 2.94 -9.37 -3.52
C ILE A 111 3.90 -8.48 -2.73
N ALA A 112 4.73 -7.69 -3.41
CA ALA A 112 5.64 -6.74 -2.76
C ALA A 112 4.87 -5.67 -1.96
N MET A 113 3.75 -5.16 -2.47
CA MET A 113 2.90 -4.21 -1.75
C MET A 113 2.29 -4.83 -0.49
N TYR A 114 1.73 -6.04 -0.56
CA TYR A 114 1.19 -6.72 0.62
C TYR A 114 2.27 -7.05 1.66
N ARG A 115 3.48 -7.41 1.20
CA ARG A 115 4.64 -7.61 2.08
C ARG A 115 4.99 -6.33 2.81
N ALA A 116 5.09 -5.20 2.09
CA ALA A 116 5.38 -3.90 2.70
C ALA A 116 4.28 -3.49 3.70
N ALA A 117 3.01 -3.65 3.33
CA ALA A 117 1.88 -3.35 4.20
C ALA A 117 1.91 -4.17 5.49
N SER A 118 2.26 -5.46 5.42
CA SER A 118 2.35 -6.37 6.59
C SER A 118 3.45 -6.01 7.60
N ASN A 119 4.33 -5.07 7.24
CA ASN A 119 5.46 -4.61 8.05
C ASN A 119 5.28 -3.19 8.61
N GLN A 120 4.18 -2.51 8.27
CA GLN A 120 3.88 -1.15 8.73
C GLN A 120 2.96 -1.13 9.96
N SER A 121 2.83 0.03 10.61
CA SER A 121 1.84 0.22 11.67
C SER A 121 0.41 0.11 11.11
N HIS A 122 -0.46 -0.60 11.82
CA HIS A 122 -1.78 -1.01 11.31
C HIS A 122 -2.97 -0.19 11.83
N SER A 123 -2.77 0.75 12.79
CA SER A 123 -3.88 1.48 13.44
C SER A 123 -4.76 2.21 12.43
N VAL A 124 -4.13 2.97 11.54
CA VAL A 124 -4.78 3.72 10.46
C VAL A 124 -5.48 2.77 9.47
N ALA A 125 -4.76 1.76 8.98
CA ALA A 125 -5.29 0.84 7.98
C ALA A 125 -6.51 0.06 8.50
N ARG A 126 -6.54 -0.29 9.80
CA ARG A 126 -7.71 -0.88 10.47
C ARG A 126 -8.90 0.07 10.49
N ALA A 127 -8.66 1.34 10.84
CA ALA A 127 -9.72 2.33 10.90
C ALA A 127 -10.31 2.61 9.50
N ILE A 128 -9.46 2.66 8.47
CA ILE A 128 -9.90 2.74 7.07
C ILE A 128 -10.72 1.51 6.68
N LEU A 129 -10.24 0.30 7.00
CA LEU A 129 -10.96 -0.94 6.70
C LEU A 129 -12.34 -0.96 7.38
N ALA A 130 -12.43 -0.56 8.65
CA ALA A 130 -13.70 -0.45 9.36
C ALA A 130 -14.65 0.54 8.67
N ALA A 131 -14.16 1.73 8.32
CA ALA A 131 -14.96 2.75 7.64
C ALA A 131 -15.42 2.29 6.25
N LEU A 132 -14.58 1.52 5.55
CA LEU A 132 -14.94 0.90 4.27
C LEU A 132 -16.07 -0.11 4.48
N VAL A 133 -15.94 -1.04 5.43
CA VAL A 133 -16.95 -2.09 5.69
C VAL A 133 -18.29 -1.51 6.13
N GLU A 134 -18.29 -0.40 6.88
CA GLU A 134 -19.50 0.29 7.33
C GLU A 134 -20.21 1.09 6.21
N ASN A 135 -19.57 1.31 5.06
CA ASN A 135 -20.08 2.17 4.00
C ASN A 135 -20.23 1.44 2.64
N PRO A 136 -21.47 1.08 2.24
CA PRO A 136 -21.75 0.36 1.00
C PRO A 136 -21.30 1.08 -0.29
N GLU A 137 -21.35 2.41 -0.33
CA GLU A 137 -20.92 3.20 -1.50
C GLU A 137 -19.40 3.08 -1.70
N LEU A 138 -18.62 3.25 -0.63
CA LEU A 138 -17.16 3.12 -0.67
C LEU A 138 -16.72 1.69 -1.02
N LEU A 139 -17.46 0.68 -0.56
CA LEU A 139 -17.23 -0.72 -0.95
C LEU A 139 -17.46 -0.94 -2.43
N THR A 140 -18.50 -0.34 -3.00
CA THR A 140 -18.83 -0.48 -4.43
C THR A 140 -17.75 0.15 -5.30
N GLU A 141 -17.33 1.39 -4.99
CA GLU A 141 -16.20 2.05 -5.69
C GLU A 141 -14.90 1.24 -5.58
N SER A 142 -14.64 0.65 -4.40
CA SER A 142 -13.45 -0.18 -4.19
C SER A 142 -13.52 -1.48 -4.97
N ARG A 143 -14.70 -2.09 -5.11
CA ARG A 143 -14.91 -3.30 -5.91
C ARG A 143 -14.59 -3.08 -7.38
N GLU A 144 -15.01 -1.95 -7.95
CA GLU A 144 -14.69 -1.60 -9.36
C GLU A 144 -13.18 -1.51 -9.58
N SER A 145 -12.46 -0.90 -8.63
CA SER A 145 -11.01 -0.81 -8.64
C SER A 145 -10.34 -2.19 -8.55
N GLU A 146 -10.86 -3.09 -7.70
CA GLU A 146 -10.38 -4.46 -7.58
C GLU A 146 -10.62 -5.28 -8.86
N ILE A 147 -11.79 -5.13 -9.51
CA ILE A 147 -12.09 -5.80 -10.79
C ILE A 147 -11.08 -5.40 -11.86
N ALA A 148 -10.83 -4.10 -12.02
CA ALA A 148 -9.87 -3.58 -13.00
C ALA A 148 -8.45 -4.08 -12.72
N LYS A 149 -8.04 -4.13 -11.45
CA LYS A 149 -6.74 -4.69 -11.03
C LYS A 149 -6.66 -6.18 -11.32
N MET A 150 -7.71 -6.92 -11.02
CA MET A 150 -7.75 -8.37 -11.22
C MET A 150 -7.60 -8.74 -12.68
N LYS A 151 -8.28 -7.99 -13.56
CA LYS A 151 -8.15 -8.16 -15.01
C LYS A 151 -6.69 -7.98 -15.46
N LYS A 152 -6.03 -6.89 -15.04
CA LYS A 152 -4.61 -6.66 -15.37
C LYS A 152 -3.68 -7.75 -14.87
N LEU A 153 -3.96 -8.32 -13.69
CA LEU A 153 -3.18 -9.41 -13.14
C LEU A 153 -3.33 -10.69 -13.96
N GLN A 154 -4.55 -11.01 -14.40
CA GLN A 154 -4.81 -12.17 -15.24
C GLN A 154 -4.22 -12.01 -16.65
N ASP A 155 -4.33 -10.82 -17.24
CA ASP A 155 -3.80 -10.51 -18.58
C ASP A 155 -2.25 -10.62 -18.65
N ASP A 156 -1.56 -10.40 -17.53
CA ASP A 156 -0.08 -10.46 -17.40
C ASP A 156 0.45 -11.82 -16.91
N ALA A 157 -0.43 -12.72 -16.47
CA ALA A 157 -0.06 -14.00 -15.87
C ALA A 157 0.23 -15.09 -16.92
N VAL A 158 1.19 -15.96 -16.62
CA VAL A 158 1.42 -17.18 -17.44
C VAL A 158 0.40 -18.24 -17.10
N ASP A 159 0.07 -18.36 -15.81
CA ASP A 159 -0.99 -19.20 -15.28
C ASP A 159 -1.93 -18.31 -14.44
N PRO A 160 -3.05 -17.86 -15.02
CA PRO A 160 -3.96 -16.95 -14.33
C PRO A 160 -4.50 -17.51 -13.01
N GLU A 161 -4.82 -18.80 -12.93
CA GLU A 161 -5.38 -19.39 -11.71
C GLU A 161 -4.34 -19.42 -10.59
N LEU A 162 -3.12 -19.84 -10.93
CA LEU A 162 -2.02 -19.86 -9.98
C LEU A 162 -1.60 -18.45 -9.55
N ALA A 163 -1.64 -17.46 -10.46
CA ALA A 163 -1.41 -16.07 -10.12
C ALA A 163 -2.45 -15.54 -9.11
N LEU A 164 -3.73 -15.92 -9.27
CA LEU A 164 -4.79 -15.60 -8.31
C LEU A 164 -4.53 -16.24 -6.95
N VAL A 165 -4.14 -17.51 -6.90
CA VAL A 165 -3.80 -18.19 -5.65
C VAL A 165 -2.68 -17.45 -4.91
N ARG A 166 -1.60 -17.09 -5.61
CA ARG A 166 -0.48 -16.35 -5.02
C ARG A 166 -0.89 -14.95 -4.56
N TYR A 167 -1.71 -14.25 -5.33
CA TYR A 167 -2.27 -12.94 -4.98
C TYR A 167 -3.12 -13.02 -3.70
N PHE A 168 -4.09 -13.94 -3.64
CA PHE A 168 -4.97 -14.09 -2.49
C PHE A 168 -4.23 -14.60 -1.25
N ALA A 169 -3.21 -15.45 -1.41
CA ALA A 169 -2.34 -15.85 -0.30
C ALA A 169 -1.56 -14.65 0.28
N ALA A 170 -0.97 -13.80 -0.59
CA ALA A 170 -0.28 -12.58 -0.16
C ALA A 170 -1.22 -11.62 0.58
N SER A 171 -2.41 -11.39 0.00
CA SER A 171 -3.48 -10.59 0.60
C SER A 171 -3.90 -11.16 1.96
N GLY A 172 -4.17 -12.46 2.04
CA GLY A 172 -4.57 -13.15 3.26
C GLY A 172 -3.54 -13.03 4.39
N ILE A 173 -2.24 -13.14 4.08
CA ILE A 173 -1.18 -12.89 5.06
C ILE A 173 -1.25 -11.45 5.56
N ALA A 174 -1.33 -10.47 4.67
CA ALA A 174 -1.39 -9.06 5.04
C ALA A 174 -2.64 -8.72 5.87
N PHE A 175 -3.81 -9.25 5.50
CA PHE A 175 -5.06 -9.06 6.25
C PHE A 175 -5.02 -9.72 7.64
N ASN A 176 -4.42 -10.90 7.77
CA ASN A 176 -4.27 -11.54 9.09
C ASN A 176 -3.42 -10.68 10.04
N VAL A 177 -2.34 -10.07 9.54
CA VAL A 177 -1.53 -9.14 10.35
C VAL A 177 -2.31 -7.85 10.63
N LEU A 178 -2.96 -7.30 9.60
CA LEU A 178 -3.79 -6.11 9.72
C LEU A 178 -4.86 -6.29 10.80
N LEU A 179 -5.57 -7.41 10.85
CA LEU A 179 -6.61 -7.68 11.85
C LEU A 179 -6.05 -8.07 13.23
N GLY A 180 -4.74 -8.28 13.36
CA GLY A 180 -4.13 -8.76 14.60
C GLY A 180 -4.37 -10.24 14.89
N LEU A 181 -4.77 -11.01 13.87
CA LEU A 181 -5.09 -12.44 13.96
C LEU A 181 -3.90 -13.34 13.62
N SER A 182 -2.80 -12.79 13.11
CA SER A 182 -1.65 -13.58 12.66
C SER A 182 -0.96 -14.30 13.83
N PRO A 183 -0.96 -15.65 13.86
CA PRO A 183 -0.32 -16.42 14.92
C PRO A 183 1.17 -16.66 14.65
N ILE A 184 1.67 -16.23 13.49
CA ILE A 184 3.01 -16.54 12.99
C ILE A 184 3.97 -15.35 13.11
N SER A 185 5.24 -15.65 13.34
CA SER A 185 6.28 -14.63 13.51
C SER A 185 6.54 -13.85 12.22
N LYS A 186 7.13 -12.65 12.35
CA LYS A 186 7.59 -11.84 11.20
C LYS A 186 8.48 -12.66 10.26
N ALA A 187 9.45 -13.39 10.81
CA ALA A 187 10.35 -14.24 10.01
C ALA A 187 9.60 -15.34 9.23
N ALA A 188 8.55 -15.93 9.80
CA ALA A 188 7.72 -16.91 9.09
C ALA A 188 6.95 -16.26 7.94
N ARG A 189 6.36 -15.06 8.17
CA ARG A 189 5.67 -14.31 7.11
C ARG A 189 6.59 -13.93 5.96
N GLU A 190 7.80 -13.47 6.27
CA GLU A 190 8.82 -13.13 5.26
C GLU A 190 9.18 -14.34 4.38
N ARG A 191 9.28 -15.54 4.95
CA ARG A 191 9.49 -16.78 4.18
C ARG A 191 8.31 -17.11 3.27
N LEU A 192 7.07 -16.89 3.74
CA LEU A 192 5.88 -17.10 2.91
C LEU A 192 5.85 -16.12 1.73
N PHE A 193 6.10 -14.83 1.96
CA PHE A 193 6.21 -13.86 0.85
C PHE A 193 7.33 -14.22 -0.13
N ALA A 194 8.49 -14.69 0.35
CA ALA A 194 9.56 -15.17 -0.52
C ALA A 194 9.12 -16.39 -1.36
N ARG A 195 8.37 -17.33 -0.78
CA ARG A 195 7.80 -18.49 -1.51
C ARG A 195 6.78 -18.07 -2.56
N LEU A 196 5.94 -17.09 -2.26
CA LEU A 196 4.96 -16.56 -3.24
C LEU A 196 5.64 -15.88 -4.45
N MET A 197 6.86 -15.36 -4.27
CA MET A 197 7.66 -14.71 -5.31
C MET A 197 8.59 -15.66 -6.08
N ASP A 198 8.76 -16.92 -5.65
CA ASP A 198 9.69 -17.87 -6.28
C ASP A 198 8.98 -18.71 -7.34
N ASP A 199 9.00 -18.26 -8.59
CA ASP A 199 8.36 -18.95 -9.73
C ASP A 199 8.83 -20.41 -9.90
N ASN A 200 10.10 -20.70 -9.60
CA ASN A 200 10.68 -22.03 -9.77
C ASN A 200 10.11 -23.05 -8.78
N SER A 201 9.58 -22.53 -7.69
CA SER A 201 8.97 -23.35 -6.65
C SER A 201 7.60 -23.87 -7.06
N TRP A 202 6.89 -23.13 -7.91
CA TRP A 202 5.56 -23.48 -8.43
C TRP A 202 5.61 -24.27 -9.74
N LYS A 203 6.64 -24.07 -10.57
CA LYS A 203 6.86 -24.86 -11.81
C LYS A 203 7.16 -26.35 -11.53
N ARG A 204 7.75 -26.67 -10.38
CA ARG A 204 8.10 -28.07 -10.02
C ARG A 204 6.88 -28.90 -9.60
N GLU A 205 5.86 -28.26 -9.04
CA GLU A 205 4.63 -28.93 -8.61
C GLU A 205 3.77 -29.33 -9.82
N SER A 206 3.65 -28.46 -10.83
CA SER A 206 2.92 -28.79 -12.08
C SER A 206 3.59 -29.83 -12.97
N GLN A 207 4.92 -30.00 -12.88
CA GLN A 207 5.66 -31.03 -13.62
C GLN A 207 5.65 -32.40 -12.93
N GLN A 208 5.46 -32.47 -11.62
CA GLN A 208 5.39 -33.74 -10.89
C GLN A 208 4.06 -34.50 -11.10
N GLU A 209 3.00 -33.82 -11.52
CA GLU A 209 1.69 -34.44 -11.81
C GLU A 209 1.56 -35.03 -13.22
N GLN A 210 2.52 -34.81 -14.13
CA GLN A 210 2.48 -35.52 -15.42
C GLN A 210 2.82 -37.01 -15.20
N PRO A 211 1.90 -37.96 -15.52
CA PRO A 211 2.16 -39.37 -15.30
C PRO A 211 3.35 -39.77 -16.17
N ARG A 212 4.39 -40.33 -15.54
CA ARG A 212 5.48 -41.03 -16.24
C ARG A 212 4.82 -42.00 -17.22
N LYS A 213 4.87 -41.71 -18.52
CA LYS A 213 4.38 -42.60 -19.57
C LYS A 213 4.96 -43.98 -19.28
N ARG A 214 4.12 -44.93 -18.86
CA ARG A 214 4.50 -46.34 -18.80
C ARG A 214 4.84 -46.73 -20.23
N SER A 215 6.13 -46.85 -20.52
CA SER A 215 6.61 -47.61 -21.67
C SER A 215 6.07 -49.03 -21.49
N ALA A 216 4.99 -49.34 -22.21
CA ALA A 216 4.60 -50.71 -22.46
C ALA A 216 5.61 -51.26 -23.45
N ARG A 217 6.31 -52.32 -23.03
CA ARG A 217 7.22 -53.13 -23.81
C ARG A 217 6.46 -54.33 -24.36
#